data_AF-A0A8C7LND4-F1
#
_entry.id   AF-A0A8C7LND4-F1
#
_cell.length_a   1.000
_cell.length_b   1.000
_cell.length_c   1.000
_cell.angle_alpha   90.00
_cell.angle_beta   90.00
_cell.angle_gamma   90.00
#
_symmetry.space_group_name_H-M   'P 1'
#
loop_
_entity.id
_entity.type
_entity.pdbx_description
1 polymer ?
#
loop_
_entity_poly.entity_id
_entity_poly.type
_entity_poly.pdbx_seq_one_letter_code
_entity_poly.pdbx_strand_id
1 'polypeptide(L)'
;MRRSEVHAAESVACLNRALNQLKDIWEEIGIPEDQRLQRTDVVKKHIKGLLDMMIAEEDSLRKRLMSSIESCRKELDVLCTELQLSPFEEDEGKTMLQLEKDIRSRLEVMMKQKSQRVKDLKTLYKQDRELCDIMCSVPFCIDMDSVPSLEQLDSYHSYLNDLTKEKDRRHGEFVGIKRQIIMCMEELDQLPDTSFERDVVCEDEEAFCLSSDNITALQLLLGQLEDRKTENELVCSSYRAKIQELWERLQVPQEERDGMSEHMAQSRTKNMDALQAECRRLEQLKIKNMSNVVEAIRAEVALLWERCFYSLEQRQAFTPYYGDDYTEEMLNLHQEELRSLKKHYEDHRELFEGVTRWQDSWTLFLQLEKKATDPSRFNNRGGNLLKEEKQRAELQKSLPKLEKSLKTQIDLWEEEQYREFLVNGQRFLQYVQEQWELLRLEKEREKNERTNGPVSMILDETNGPVSMPLDETNGPVSMPLDETNGPVLDETNGPVSMMLDETNGPVLDETKRPCFNGFR
;
A
#
# COMPACT_ATOMS: atom_id res chain seq x y z
N MET A 1 56.27 -50.04 78.02
CA MET A 1 55.51 -51.28 77.75
C MET A 1 54.10 -50.88 77.42
N ARG A 2 53.56 -51.33 76.28
CA ARG A 2 52.18 -51.01 75.90
C ARG A 2 51.22 -51.76 76.82
N ARG A 3 50.05 -51.19 77.15
CA ARG A 3 49.06 -51.85 78.03
C ARG A 3 48.65 -53.24 77.53
N SER A 4 48.60 -53.43 76.21
CA SER A 4 48.35 -54.72 75.58
C SER A 4 49.44 -55.77 75.85
N GLU A 5 50.71 -55.36 75.89
CA GLU A 5 51.85 -56.25 76.18
C GLU A 5 51.81 -56.72 77.65
N VAL A 6 51.41 -55.83 78.57
CA VAL A 6 51.22 -56.16 79.99
C VAL A 6 50.07 -57.16 80.16
N HIS A 7 48.93 -56.94 79.51
CA HIS A 7 47.81 -57.87 79.55
C HIS A 7 48.11 -59.23 78.93
N ALA A 8 48.93 -59.28 77.87
CA ALA A 8 49.40 -60.54 77.31
C ALA A 8 50.26 -61.32 78.33
N ALA A 9 51.18 -60.63 79.01
CA ALA A 9 52.02 -61.23 80.05
C ALA A 9 51.19 -61.72 81.27
N GLU A 10 50.20 -60.96 81.70
CA GLU A 10 49.26 -61.34 82.77
C GLU A 10 48.46 -62.60 82.41
N SER A 11 48.01 -62.70 81.15
CA SER A 11 47.27 -63.85 80.63
C SER A 11 48.11 -65.13 80.65
N VAL A 12 49.39 -65.04 80.25
CA VAL A 12 50.35 -66.15 80.34
C VAL A 12 50.61 -66.57 81.79
N ALA A 13 50.78 -65.60 82.70
CA ALA A 13 50.96 -65.87 84.12
C ALA A 13 49.71 -66.52 84.77
N CYS A 14 48.52 -66.14 84.34
CA CYS A 14 47.25 -66.77 84.75
C CYS A 14 47.19 -68.25 84.31
N LEU A 15 47.50 -68.52 83.04
CA LEU A 15 47.55 -69.87 82.50
C LEU A 15 48.55 -70.76 83.26
N ASN A 16 49.77 -70.26 83.51
CA ASN A 16 50.79 -71.00 84.25
C ASN A 16 50.36 -71.31 85.68
N ARG A 17 49.70 -70.38 86.37
CA ARG A 17 49.14 -70.64 87.71
C ARG A 17 48.06 -71.73 87.66
N ALA A 18 47.15 -71.67 86.69
CA ALA A 18 46.09 -72.66 86.54
C ALA A 18 46.65 -74.07 86.21
N LEU A 19 47.69 -74.16 85.37
CA LEU A 19 48.34 -75.43 85.05
C LEU A 19 49.10 -76.02 86.26
N ASN A 20 49.77 -75.19 87.06
CA ASN A 20 50.41 -75.65 88.30
C ASN A 20 49.37 -76.14 89.31
N GLN A 21 48.26 -75.43 89.47
CA GLN A 21 47.15 -75.89 90.33
C GLN A 21 46.56 -77.23 89.86
N LEU A 22 46.36 -77.42 88.55
CA LEU A 22 45.91 -78.71 88.00
C LEU A 22 46.91 -79.83 88.29
N LYS A 23 48.21 -79.56 88.18
CA LYS A 23 49.28 -80.50 88.51
C LYS A 23 49.22 -80.89 89.99
N ASP A 24 49.15 -79.93 90.90
CA ASP A 24 49.07 -80.17 92.35
C ASP A 24 47.84 -81.04 92.69
N ILE A 25 46.67 -80.74 92.11
CA ILE A 25 45.44 -81.55 92.28
C ILE A 25 45.62 -82.99 91.75
N TRP A 26 46.27 -83.18 90.60
CA TRP A 26 46.50 -84.52 90.05
C TRP A 26 47.51 -85.34 90.86
N GLU A 27 48.48 -84.67 91.50
CA GLU A 27 49.42 -85.28 92.45
C GLU A 27 48.72 -85.73 93.73
N GLU A 28 47.83 -84.92 94.28
CA GLU A 28 47.00 -85.28 95.45
C GLU A 28 46.07 -86.47 95.17
N ILE A 29 45.46 -86.53 93.98
CA ILE A 29 44.53 -87.62 93.60
C ILE A 29 45.28 -88.92 93.21
N GLY A 30 46.55 -88.84 92.82
CA GLY A 30 47.34 -89.99 92.36
C GLY A 30 47.05 -90.41 90.91
N ILE A 31 46.71 -89.47 90.03
CA ILE A 31 46.41 -89.75 88.61
C ILE A 31 47.69 -90.19 87.88
N PRO A 32 47.69 -91.30 87.10
CA PRO A 32 48.87 -91.72 86.35
C PRO A 32 49.22 -90.77 85.19
N GLU A 33 50.48 -90.76 84.79
CA GLU A 33 51.05 -89.76 83.86
C GLU A 33 50.39 -89.77 82.47
N ASP A 34 49.99 -90.94 81.98
CA ASP A 34 49.29 -91.09 80.71
C ASP A 34 47.95 -90.34 80.68
N GLN A 35 47.17 -90.38 81.77
CA GLN A 35 45.92 -89.63 81.89
C GLN A 35 46.14 -88.14 82.12
N ARG A 36 47.21 -87.74 82.81
CA ARG A 36 47.60 -86.32 82.95
C ARG A 36 47.94 -85.74 81.58
N LEU A 37 48.74 -86.48 80.80
CA LEU A 37 49.11 -86.12 79.44
C LEU A 37 47.86 -85.94 78.56
N GLN A 38 46.92 -86.90 78.58
CA GLN A 38 45.65 -86.80 77.84
C GLN A 38 44.86 -85.54 78.24
N ARG A 39 44.76 -85.24 79.54
CA ARG A 39 44.04 -84.04 80.02
C ARG A 39 44.77 -82.74 79.61
N THR A 40 46.09 -82.68 79.72
CA THR A 40 46.88 -81.52 79.26
C THR A 40 46.85 -81.35 77.75
N ASP A 41 46.77 -82.44 76.98
CA ASP A 41 46.64 -82.40 75.53
C ASP A 41 45.30 -81.82 75.09
N VAL A 42 44.21 -82.13 75.81
CA VAL A 42 42.90 -81.51 75.60
C VAL A 42 42.98 -80.00 75.85
N VAL A 43 43.59 -79.56 76.97
CA VAL A 43 43.79 -78.14 77.28
C VAL A 43 44.63 -77.44 76.20
N LYS A 44 45.76 -78.05 75.81
CA LYS A 44 46.63 -77.56 74.73
C LYS A 44 45.87 -77.44 73.40
N LYS A 45 45.02 -78.41 73.06
CA LYS A 45 44.19 -78.40 71.84
C LYS A 45 43.20 -77.24 71.84
N HIS A 46 42.51 -76.99 72.96
CA HIS A 46 41.56 -75.87 73.05
C HIS A 46 42.24 -74.51 72.99
N ILE A 47 43.35 -74.32 73.73
CA ILE A 47 44.13 -73.07 73.70
C ILE A 47 44.69 -72.82 72.30
N LYS A 48 45.28 -73.85 71.68
CA LYS A 48 45.77 -73.75 70.30
C LYS A 48 44.64 -73.41 69.32
N GLY A 49 43.49 -74.08 69.40
CA GLY A 49 42.37 -73.79 68.51
C GLY A 49 41.83 -72.37 68.63
N LEU A 50 41.76 -71.80 69.84
CA LEU A 50 41.35 -70.41 70.06
C LEU A 50 42.38 -69.42 69.50
N LEU A 51 43.67 -69.63 69.77
CA LEU A 51 44.73 -68.75 69.26
C LEU A 51 44.83 -68.82 67.73
N ASP A 52 44.74 -70.01 67.15
CA ASP A 52 44.74 -70.21 65.69
C ASP A 52 43.53 -69.48 65.05
N MET A 53 42.35 -69.50 65.70
CA MET A 53 41.17 -68.75 65.25
C MET A 53 41.40 -67.24 65.29
N MET A 54 41.86 -66.68 66.42
CA MET A 54 42.12 -65.24 66.55
C MET A 54 43.20 -64.76 65.58
N ILE A 55 44.27 -65.55 65.40
CA ILE A 55 45.33 -65.24 64.44
C ILE A 55 44.77 -65.29 63.01
N ALA A 56 43.94 -66.28 62.68
CA ALA A 56 43.31 -66.38 61.37
C ALA A 56 42.34 -65.21 61.10
N GLU A 57 41.60 -64.74 62.11
CA GLU A 57 40.72 -63.56 62.00
C GLU A 57 41.51 -62.28 61.74
N GLU A 58 42.60 -62.05 62.47
CA GLU A 58 43.47 -60.87 62.28
C GLU A 58 44.25 -60.92 60.95
N ASP A 59 44.73 -62.10 60.53
CA ASP A 59 45.37 -62.28 59.23
C ASP A 59 44.37 -62.10 58.08
N SER A 60 43.12 -62.54 58.27
CA SER A 60 42.01 -62.27 57.35
C SER A 60 41.66 -60.79 57.28
N LEU A 61 41.62 -60.07 58.42
CA LEU A 61 41.44 -58.62 58.45
C LEU A 61 42.57 -57.91 57.71
N ARG A 62 43.83 -58.29 57.96
CA ARG A 62 44.99 -57.75 57.25
C ARG A 62 44.89 -57.97 55.74
N LYS A 63 44.56 -59.20 55.29
CA LYS A 63 44.37 -59.50 53.86
C LYS A 63 43.24 -58.66 53.25
N ARG A 64 42.10 -58.54 53.93
CA ARG A 64 40.98 -57.69 53.49
C ARG A 64 41.40 -56.22 53.35
N LEU A 65 42.14 -55.68 54.32
CA LEU A 65 42.66 -54.31 54.22
C LEU A 65 43.64 -54.15 53.04
N MET A 66 44.52 -55.14 52.78
CA MET A 66 45.45 -55.07 51.63
C MET A 66 44.68 -55.04 50.32
N SER A 67 43.72 -55.94 50.14
CA SER A 67 42.87 -55.99 48.95
C SER A 67 42.01 -54.72 48.78
N SER A 68 41.49 -54.16 49.88
CA SER A 68 40.72 -52.91 49.86
C SER A 68 41.60 -51.74 49.40
N ILE A 69 42.80 -51.59 49.97
CA ILE A 69 43.75 -50.54 49.58
C ILE A 69 44.13 -50.70 48.10
N GLU A 70 44.44 -51.91 47.64
CA GLU A 70 44.78 -52.15 46.23
C GLU A 70 43.63 -51.82 45.26
N SER A 71 42.39 -52.20 45.60
CA SER A 71 41.21 -51.86 44.79
C SER A 71 40.98 -50.36 44.77
N CYS A 72 40.95 -49.72 45.94
CA CYS A 72 40.71 -48.28 46.04
C CYS A 72 41.81 -47.45 45.38
N ARG A 73 43.07 -47.88 45.40
CA ARG A 73 44.17 -47.24 44.65
C ARG A 73 43.91 -47.27 43.15
N LYS A 74 43.57 -48.44 42.59
CA LYS A 74 43.25 -48.58 41.17
C LYS A 74 42.07 -47.72 40.75
N GLU A 75 41.00 -47.71 41.54
CA GLU A 75 39.84 -46.87 41.27
C GLU A 75 40.17 -45.36 41.38
N LEU A 76 41.02 -44.98 42.35
CA LEU A 76 41.46 -43.60 42.52
C LEU A 76 42.34 -43.14 41.35
N ASP A 77 43.25 -43.99 40.85
CA ASP A 77 44.08 -43.67 39.69
C ASP A 77 43.24 -43.47 38.42
N VAL A 78 42.22 -44.30 38.22
CA VAL A 78 41.24 -44.14 37.13
C VAL A 78 40.51 -42.81 37.28
N LEU A 79 39.99 -42.49 38.47
CA LEU A 79 39.28 -41.24 38.73
C LEU A 79 40.18 -40.00 38.56
N CYS A 80 41.44 -40.05 39.00
CA CYS A 80 42.39 -38.96 38.79
C CYS A 80 42.67 -38.74 37.29
N THR A 81 42.79 -39.83 36.52
CA THR A 81 42.97 -39.75 35.06
C THR A 81 41.74 -39.14 34.38
N GLU A 82 40.53 -39.61 34.73
CA GLU A 82 39.28 -39.08 34.19
C GLU A 82 39.05 -37.61 34.55
N LEU A 83 39.38 -37.20 35.79
CA LEU A 83 39.23 -35.82 36.25
C LEU A 83 40.38 -34.90 35.82
N GLN A 84 41.42 -35.46 35.19
CA GLN A 84 42.66 -34.78 34.79
C GLN A 84 43.37 -34.13 36.00
N LEU A 85 43.40 -34.84 37.13
CA LEU A 85 44.05 -34.41 38.38
C LEU A 85 45.35 -35.17 38.61
N SER A 86 46.24 -34.59 39.42
CA SER A 86 47.49 -35.24 39.81
C SER A 86 47.22 -36.55 40.57
N PRO A 87 48.09 -37.58 40.39
CA PRO A 87 48.00 -38.80 41.17
C PRO A 87 48.02 -38.54 42.67
N PHE A 88 47.45 -39.46 43.44
CA PHE A 88 47.44 -39.37 44.89
C PHE A 88 48.82 -39.72 45.46
N GLU A 89 49.38 -38.82 46.25
CA GLU A 89 50.64 -39.05 46.98
C GLU A 89 50.34 -39.58 48.39
N GLU A 90 51.01 -40.66 48.77
CA GLU A 90 50.87 -41.27 50.08
C GLU A 90 51.86 -40.67 51.07
N ASP A 91 51.38 -40.14 52.19
CA ASP A 91 52.27 -39.69 53.25
C ASP A 91 53.03 -40.87 53.88
N GLU A 92 54.34 -40.74 53.99
CA GLU A 92 55.20 -41.72 54.63
C GLU A 92 54.86 -41.86 56.14
N GLY A 93 54.74 -43.10 56.62
CA GLY A 93 54.56 -43.41 58.04
C GLY A 93 53.11 -43.64 58.51
N LYS A 94 52.12 -43.67 57.61
CA LYS A 94 50.73 -44.00 57.97
C LYS A 94 50.52 -45.49 58.29
N THR A 95 49.65 -45.77 59.26
CA THR A 95 49.21 -47.15 59.53
C THR A 95 48.31 -47.66 58.42
N MET A 96 48.26 -48.97 58.23
CA MET A 96 47.45 -49.61 57.20
C MET A 96 45.96 -49.22 57.25
N LEU A 97 45.39 -49.14 58.45
CA LEU A 97 43.99 -48.75 58.64
C LEU A 97 43.75 -47.27 58.33
N GLN A 98 44.70 -46.40 58.66
CA GLN A 98 44.60 -44.97 58.34
C GLN A 98 44.74 -44.74 56.84
N LEU A 99 45.66 -45.44 56.18
CA LEU A 99 45.85 -45.35 54.74
C LEU A 99 44.60 -45.78 53.97
N GLU A 100 43.96 -46.89 54.37
CA GLU A 100 42.69 -47.33 53.78
C GLU A 100 41.60 -46.26 53.92
N LYS A 101 41.44 -45.70 55.13
CA LYS A 101 40.45 -44.66 55.40
C LYS A 101 40.69 -43.40 54.57
N ASP A 102 41.94 -42.96 54.44
CA ASP A 102 42.31 -41.77 53.69
C ASP A 102 42.03 -41.94 52.19
N ILE A 103 42.45 -43.07 51.61
CA ILE A 103 42.22 -43.39 50.20
C ILE A 103 40.71 -43.46 49.92
N ARG A 104 39.94 -44.12 50.78
CA ARG A 104 38.49 -44.22 50.63
C ARG A 104 37.79 -42.86 50.74
N SER A 105 38.18 -42.03 51.71
CA SER A 105 37.64 -40.68 51.87
C SER A 105 37.94 -39.82 50.64
N ARG A 106 39.14 -39.94 50.07
CA ARG A 106 39.53 -39.24 48.84
C ARG A 106 38.73 -39.72 47.64
N LEU A 107 38.52 -41.04 47.51
CA LEU A 107 37.70 -41.64 46.47
C LEU A 107 36.26 -41.10 46.51
N GLU A 108 35.66 -41.02 47.70
CA GLU A 108 34.31 -40.45 47.89
C GLU A 108 34.25 -38.97 47.41
N VAL A 109 35.28 -38.17 47.70
CA VAL A 109 35.38 -36.78 47.20
C VAL A 109 35.51 -36.73 45.68
N MET A 110 36.35 -37.57 45.07
CA MET A 110 36.56 -37.61 43.63
C MET A 110 35.32 -38.07 42.86
N MET A 111 34.64 -39.11 43.36
CA MET A 111 33.38 -39.56 42.80
C MET A 111 32.31 -38.46 42.84
N LYS A 112 32.27 -37.68 43.93
CA LYS A 112 31.38 -36.52 44.04
C LYS A 112 31.72 -35.43 43.01
N GLN A 113 33.02 -35.12 42.83
CA GLN A 113 33.46 -34.15 41.81
C GLN A 113 33.10 -34.61 40.39
N LYS A 114 33.36 -35.87 40.04
CA LYS A 114 32.96 -36.46 38.75
C LYS A 114 31.45 -36.34 38.53
N SER A 115 30.67 -36.73 39.53
CA SER A 115 29.20 -36.67 39.47
C SER A 115 28.69 -35.23 39.28
N GLN A 116 29.33 -34.25 39.93
CA GLN A 116 29.00 -32.85 39.79
C GLN A 116 29.32 -32.34 38.37
N ARG A 117 30.54 -32.56 37.86
CA ARG A 117 30.94 -32.12 36.51
C ARG A 117 30.04 -32.70 35.41
N VAL A 118 29.67 -33.98 35.51
CA VAL A 118 28.75 -34.63 34.56
C VAL A 118 27.33 -34.06 34.67
N LYS A 119 26.86 -33.73 35.88
CA LYS A 119 25.56 -33.09 36.08
C LYS A 119 25.53 -31.67 35.51
N ASP A 120 26.60 -30.91 35.71
CA ASP A 120 26.76 -29.55 35.19
C ASP A 120 26.77 -29.58 33.66
N LEU A 121 27.55 -30.49 33.06
CA LEU A 121 27.56 -30.71 31.61
C LEU A 121 26.17 -30.99 31.04
N LYS A 122 25.40 -31.90 31.66
CA LYS A 122 24.03 -32.20 31.23
C LYS A 122 23.10 -30.99 31.30
N THR A 123 23.29 -30.14 32.31
CA THR A 123 22.50 -28.92 32.49
C THR A 123 22.84 -27.89 31.41
N LEU A 124 24.14 -27.68 31.15
CA LEU A 124 24.62 -26.77 30.10
C LEU A 124 24.16 -27.24 28.72
N TYR A 125 24.28 -28.54 28.43
CA TYR A 125 23.84 -29.10 27.15
C TYR A 125 22.34 -28.91 26.91
N LYS A 126 21.51 -29.04 27.95
CA LYS A 126 20.07 -28.79 27.83
C LYS A 126 19.79 -27.31 27.49
N GLN A 127 20.45 -26.40 28.19
CA GLN A 127 20.32 -24.95 27.94
C GLN A 127 20.80 -24.58 26.54
N ASP A 128 21.92 -25.15 26.10
CA ASP A 128 22.47 -24.97 24.76
C ASP A 128 21.46 -25.37 23.69
N ARG A 129 20.83 -26.54 23.82
CA ARG A 129 19.80 -27.00 22.88
C ARG A 129 18.61 -26.03 22.80
N GLU A 130 18.08 -25.62 23.95
CA GLU A 130 16.98 -24.67 24.00
C GLU A 130 17.35 -23.32 23.34
N LEU A 131 18.56 -22.81 23.57
CA LEU A 131 19.03 -21.58 22.95
C LEU A 131 19.30 -21.74 21.45
N CYS A 132 19.90 -22.86 21.03
CA CYS A 132 20.17 -23.16 19.62
C CYS A 132 18.90 -23.34 18.80
N ASP A 133 17.85 -23.93 19.37
CA ASP A 133 16.55 -24.08 18.71
C ASP A 133 15.95 -22.71 18.38
N ILE A 134 16.01 -21.75 19.32
CA ILE A 134 15.52 -20.38 19.13
C ILE A 134 16.40 -19.59 18.16
N MET A 135 17.72 -19.68 18.31
CA MET A 135 18.70 -18.90 17.54
C MET A 135 19.03 -19.51 16.18
N CYS A 136 18.56 -20.74 15.92
CA CYS A 136 18.93 -21.59 14.80
C CYS A 136 20.46 -21.73 14.63
N SER A 137 21.17 -21.86 15.76
CA SER A 137 22.63 -22.01 15.79
C SER A 137 23.06 -23.46 15.99
N VAL A 138 24.33 -23.75 15.71
CA VAL A 138 24.90 -25.07 15.95
C VAL A 138 25.29 -25.20 17.43
N PRO A 139 24.90 -26.29 18.12
CA PRO A 139 25.28 -26.54 19.51
C PRO A 139 26.80 -26.62 19.71
N PHE A 140 27.23 -26.31 20.92
CA PHE A 140 28.63 -26.42 21.32
C PHE A 140 29.10 -27.88 21.31
N CYS A 141 30.29 -28.13 20.74
CA CYS A 141 30.83 -29.47 20.60
C CYS A 141 31.62 -29.88 21.85
N ILE A 142 31.06 -30.79 22.64
CA ILE A 142 31.74 -31.45 23.75
C ILE A 142 31.33 -32.92 23.81
N ASP A 143 32.27 -33.79 24.12
CA ASP A 143 32.00 -35.21 24.28
C ASP A 143 31.17 -35.44 25.55
N MET A 144 29.98 -36.02 25.37
CA MET A 144 29.01 -36.27 26.44
C MET A 144 29.31 -37.55 27.22
N ASP A 145 30.15 -38.43 26.66
CA ASP A 145 30.49 -39.71 27.26
C ASP A 145 31.74 -39.62 28.17
N SER A 146 32.49 -38.51 28.11
CA SER A 146 33.65 -38.25 28.96
C SER A 146 33.39 -37.22 30.07
N VAL A 147 34.25 -37.23 31.09
CA VAL A 147 34.20 -36.26 32.20
C VAL A 147 34.88 -34.97 31.73
N PRO A 148 34.18 -33.83 31.70
CA PRO A 148 34.77 -32.59 31.21
C PRO A 148 35.81 -32.04 32.20
N SER A 149 36.81 -31.34 31.67
CA SER A 149 37.73 -30.54 32.47
C SER A 149 37.04 -29.28 32.99
N LEU A 150 37.62 -28.65 34.02
CA LEU A 150 37.09 -27.37 34.52
C LEU A 150 37.17 -26.27 33.45
N GLU A 151 38.26 -26.22 32.68
CA GLU A 151 38.43 -25.24 31.59
C GLU A 151 37.39 -25.44 30.48
N GLN A 152 37.02 -26.68 30.16
CA GLN A 152 35.96 -26.99 29.20
C GLN A 152 34.60 -26.52 29.70
N LEU A 153 34.29 -26.76 30.98
CA LEU A 153 33.05 -26.27 31.60
C LEU A 153 33.02 -24.74 31.63
N ASP A 154 34.10 -24.07 32.03
CA ASP A 154 34.21 -22.61 32.07
C ASP A 154 34.04 -22.01 30.66
N SER A 155 34.65 -22.63 29.64
CA SER A 155 34.48 -22.22 28.24
C SER A 155 33.03 -22.37 27.78
N TYR A 156 32.37 -23.47 28.14
CA TYR A 156 30.97 -23.71 27.79
C TYR A 156 30.03 -22.71 28.51
N HIS A 157 30.28 -22.43 29.79
CA HIS A 157 29.58 -21.38 30.53
C HIS A 157 29.74 -20.01 29.87
N SER A 158 30.95 -19.64 29.46
CA SER A 158 31.19 -18.37 28.76
C SER A 158 30.44 -18.32 27.42
N TYR A 159 30.51 -19.39 26.62
CA TYR A 159 29.78 -19.49 25.36
C TYR A 159 28.27 -19.31 25.55
N LEU A 160 27.66 -20.00 26.51
CA LEU A 160 26.22 -19.88 26.78
C LEU A 160 25.84 -18.49 27.29
N ASN A 161 26.69 -17.86 28.09
CA ASN A 161 26.47 -16.48 28.53
C ASN A 161 26.46 -15.51 27.34
N ASP A 162 27.40 -15.67 26.41
CA ASP A 162 27.46 -14.82 25.21
C ASP A 162 26.31 -15.10 24.25
N LEU A 163 25.92 -16.37 24.07
CA LEU A 163 24.75 -16.76 23.28
C LEU A 163 23.44 -16.20 23.88
N THR A 164 23.31 -16.21 25.22
CA THR A 164 22.16 -15.63 25.93
C THR A 164 22.09 -14.12 25.73
N LYS A 165 23.22 -13.41 25.85
CA LYS A 165 23.26 -11.96 25.57
C LYS A 165 22.88 -11.64 24.13
N GLU A 166 23.34 -12.45 23.17
CA GLU A 166 23.01 -12.27 21.76
C GLU A 166 21.52 -12.56 21.48
N LYS A 167 20.94 -13.57 22.14
CA LYS A 167 19.49 -13.81 22.12
C LYS A 167 18.74 -12.58 22.63
N ASP A 168 19.11 -12.05 23.79
CA ASP A 168 18.44 -10.88 24.39
C ASP A 168 18.55 -9.66 23.47
N ARG A 169 19.72 -9.45 22.84
CA ARG A 169 19.94 -8.40 21.85
C ARG A 169 19.02 -8.54 20.63
N ARG A 170 18.96 -9.73 20.02
CA ARG A 170 18.11 -10.00 18.84
C ARG A 170 16.62 -9.93 19.16
N HIS A 171 16.22 -10.38 20.35
CA HIS A 171 14.85 -10.25 20.79
C HIS A 171 14.45 -8.78 20.95
N GLY A 172 15.30 -7.95 21.59
CA GLY A 172 15.07 -6.51 21.68
C GLY A 172 14.99 -5.82 20.31
N GLU A 173 15.84 -6.25 19.36
CA GLU A 173 15.79 -5.79 17.97
C GLU A 173 14.48 -6.20 17.27
N PHE A 174 14.07 -7.46 17.42
CA PHE A 174 12.81 -7.97 16.88
C PHE A 174 11.60 -7.21 17.42
N VAL A 175 11.48 -7.04 18.74
CA VAL A 175 10.37 -6.29 19.37
C VAL A 175 10.35 -4.84 18.89
N GLY A 176 11.53 -4.21 18.80
CA GLY A 176 11.69 -2.85 18.29
C GLY A 176 11.18 -2.71 16.85
N ILE A 177 11.59 -3.61 15.97
CA ILE A 177 11.20 -3.60 14.56
C ILE A 177 9.74 -4.02 14.37
N LYS A 178 9.24 -5.05 15.07
CA LYS A 178 7.83 -5.48 15.05
C LYS A 178 6.89 -4.29 15.32
N ARG A 179 7.20 -3.49 16.34
CA ARG A 179 6.44 -2.27 16.64
C ARG A 179 6.44 -1.27 15.48
N GLN A 180 7.59 -1.06 14.84
CA GLN A 180 7.70 -0.14 13.70
C GLN A 180 6.92 -0.67 12.48
N ILE A 181 7.01 -1.96 12.19
CA ILE A 181 6.24 -2.63 11.13
C ILE A 181 4.74 -2.44 11.36
N ILE A 182 4.24 -2.69 12.57
CA ILE A 182 2.82 -2.49 12.90
C ILE A 182 2.39 -1.04 12.64
N MET A 183 3.18 -0.06 13.10
CA MET A 183 2.89 1.36 12.86
C MET A 183 2.88 1.70 11.36
N CYS A 184 3.85 1.21 10.59
CA CYS A 184 3.90 1.43 9.15
C CYS A 184 2.70 0.78 8.43
N MET A 185 2.32 -0.44 8.80
CA MET A 185 1.17 -1.13 8.22
C MET A 185 -0.16 -0.42 8.56
N GLU A 186 -0.32 0.08 9.79
CA GLU A 186 -1.47 0.90 10.18
C GLU A 186 -1.55 2.23 9.41
N GLU A 187 -0.43 2.88 9.14
CA GLU A 187 -0.41 4.13 8.36
C GLU A 187 -0.66 3.89 6.86
N LEU A 188 -0.24 2.74 6.35
CA LEU A 188 -0.50 2.31 4.97
C LEU A 188 -1.90 1.70 4.79
N ASP A 189 -2.67 1.54 5.87
CA ASP A 189 -3.96 0.83 5.92
C ASP A 189 -3.84 -0.60 5.30
N GLN A 190 -2.72 -1.30 5.56
CA GLN A 190 -2.40 -2.63 5.03
C GLN A 190 -2.51 -3.70 6.12
N LEU A 191 -3.07 -4.86 5.76
CA LEU A 191 -3.08 -6.07 6.60
C LEU A 191 -1.94 -7.02 6.21
N PRO A 192 -1.46 -7.86 7.14
CA PRO A 192 -0.41 -8.85 6.85
C PRO A 192 -0.89 -9.90 5.85
N ASP A 193 -0.23 -9.96 4.69
CA ASP A 193 -0.64 -10.81 3.56
C ASP A 193 0.26 -12.04 3.42
N THR A 194 1.56 -11.88 3.66
CA THR A 194 2.49 -13.01 3.62
C THR A 194 2.44 -13.84 4.91
N SER A 195 2.83 -15.12 4.83
CA SER A 195 2.96 -15.96 6.03
C SER A 195 3.96 -15.39 7.02
N PHE A 196 5.04 -14.77 6.53
CA PHE A 196 6.05 -14.14 7.36
C PHE A 196 5.52 -12.87 8.06
N GLU A 197 4.78 -12.01 7.35
CA GLU A 197 4.13 -10.85 7.98
C GLU A 197 3.14 -11.27 9.08
N ARG A 198 2.35 -12.33 8.84
CA ARG A 198 1.45 -12.86 9.87
C ARG A 198 2.21 -13.39 11.09
N ASP A 199 3.29 -14.12 10.86
CA ASP A 199 4.14 -14.64 11.95
C ASP A 199 4.75 -13.49 12.77
N VAL A 200 5.23 -12.43 12.13
CA VAL A 200 5.80 -11.27 12.81
C VAL A 200 4.75 -10.46 13.58
N VAL A 201 3.58 -10.20 12.97
CA VAL A 201 2.59 -9.25 13.48
C VAL A 201 1.60 -9.92 14.44
N CYS A 202 1.12 -11.12 14.12
CA CYS A 202 -0.02 -11.74 14.79
C CYS A 202 0.37 -12.76 15.87
N GLU A 203 1.53 -13.42 15.74
CA GLU A 203 1.96 -14.44 16.69
C GLU A 203 2.69 -13.83 17.91
N ASP A 204 2.84 -14.66 18.95
CA ASP A 204 3.53 -14.32 20.20
C ASP A 204 5.03 -14.04 19.96
N GLU A 205 5.58 -13.05 20.68
CA GLU A 205 6.97 -12.62 20.50
C GLU A 205 7.99 -13.71 20.87
N GLU A 206 7.59 -14.64 21.74
CA GLU A 206 8.39 -15.77 22.17
C GLU A 206 8.39 -16.95 21.18
N ALA A 207 7.44 -17.00 20.24
CA ALA A 207 7.34 -18.05 19.24
C ALA A 207 8.26 -17.82 18.03
N PHE A 208 8.70 -16.58 17.82
CA PHE A 208 9.50 -16.20 16.66
C PHE A 208 10.95 -16.72 16.76
N CYS A 209 11.40 -17.42 15.71
CA CYS A 209 12.78 -17.89 15.62
C CYS A 209 13.75 -16.73 15.32
N LEU A 210 14.72 -16.49 16.21
CA LEU A 210 15.69 -15.39 16.16
C LEU A 210 16.94 -15.72 15.30
N SER A 211 16.71 -16.44 14.20
CA SER A 211 17.76 -16.76 13.22
C SER A 211 18.31 -15.50 12.56
N SER A 212 19.55 -15.55 12.06
CA SER A 212 20.15 -14.42 11.34
C SER A 212 19.35 -14.05 10.09
N ASP A 213 18.81 -15.06 9.40
CA ASP A 213 18.03 -14.89 8.19
C ASP A 213 16.68 -14.24 8.49
N ASN A 214 16.02 -14.64 9.58
CA ASN A 214 14.74 -14.07 10.00
C ASN A 214 14.88 -12.60 10.43
N ILE A 215 15.95 -12.25 11.16
CA ILE A 215 16.23 -10.85 11.52
C ILE A 215 16.51 -10.02 10.26
N THR A 216 17.25 -10.56 9.30
CA THR A 216 17.51 -9.88 8.02
C THR A 216 16.22 -9.69 7.22
N ALA A 217 15.36 -10.71 7.15
CA ALA A 217 14.05 -10.62 6.51
C ALA A 217 13.13 -9.59 7.18
N LEU A 218 13.19 -9.48 8.51
CA LEU A 218 12.45 -8.50 9.29
C LEU A 218 12.89 -7.06 8.97
N GLN A 219 14.21 -6.81 8.92
CA GLN A 219 14.76 -5.52 8.51
C GLN A 219 14.39 -5.16 7.07
N LEU A 220 14.41 -6.14 6.16
CA LEU A 220 13.99 -5.95 4.77
C LEU A 220 12.51 -5.58 4.66
N LEU A 221 11.64 -6.26 5.40
CA LEU A 221 10.20 -5.96 5.45
C LEU A 221 9.95 -4.53 5.95
N LEU A 222 10.62 -4.13 7.04
CA LEU A 222 10.54 -2.75 7.54
C LEU A 222 10.97 -1.74 6.46
N GLY A 223 12.12 -1.96 5.81
CA GLY A 223 12.60 -1.07 4.76
C GLY A 223 11.62 -0.94 3.59
N GLN A 224 11.00 -2.05 3.16
CA GLN A 224 9.99 -2.04 2.10
C GLN A 224 8.74 -1.23 2.48
N LEU A 225 8.30 -1.31 3.75
CA LEU A 225 7.16 -0.54 4.24
C LEU A 225 7.48 0.95 4.37
N GLU A 226 8.68 1.28 4.84
CA GLU A 226 9.18 2.67 4.89
C GLU A 226 9.29 3.27 3.49
N ASP A 227 9.87 2.55 2.53
CA ASP A 227 9.98 2.99 1.14
C ASP A 227 8.59 3.30 0.55
N ARG A 228 7.61 2.39 0.73
CA ARG A 228 6.22 2.62 0.29
C ARG A 228 5.59 3.84 0.95
N LYS A 229 5.84 4.07 2.25
CA LYS A 229 5.35 5.26 2.96
C LYS A 229 5.94 6.53 2.36
N THR A 230 7.24 6.53 2.03
CA THR A 230 7.88 7.69 1.39
C THR A 230 7.37 7.94 -0.02
N GLU A 231 7.09 6.89 -0.80
CA GLU A 231 6.49 7.00 -2.13
C GLU A 231 5.08 7.59 -2.06
N ASN A 232 4.24 7.10 -1.13
CA ASN A 232 2.90 7.64 -0.90
C ASN A 232 2.94 9.13 -0.48
N GLU A 233 3.88 9.51 0.38
CA GLU A 233 4.07 10.92 0.77
C GLU A 233 4.48 11.79 -0.41
N LEU A 234 5.40 11.31 -1.26
CA LEU A 234 5.85 12.03 -2.45
C LEU A 234 4.67 12.31 -3.39
N VAL A 235 3.84 11.30 -3.66
CA VAL A 235 2.65 11.43 -4.50
C VAL A 235 1.65 12.40 -3.87
N CYS A 236 1.32 12.23 -2.58
CA CYS A 236 0.41 13.12 -1.88
C CYS A 236 0.91 14.57 -1.89
N SER A 237 2.19 14.81 -1.63
CA SER A 237 2.81 16.13 -1.67
C SER A 237 2.67 16.78 -3.05
N SER A 238 2.84 16.01 -4.13
CA SER A 238 2.63 16.50 -5.50
C SER A 238 1.18 16.93 -5.75
N TYR A 239 0.19 16.17 -5.25
CA TYR A 239 -1.22 16.55 -5.35
C TYR A 239 -1.53 17.79 -4.52
N ARG A 240 -1.01 17.89 -3.29
CA ARG A 240 -1.20 19.08 -2.43
C ARG A 240 -0.65 20.34 -3.08
N ALA A 241 0.54 20.28 -3.68
CA ALA A 241 1.12 21.40 -4.42
C ALA A 241 0.23 21.83 -5.59
N LYS A 242 -0.27 20.86 -6.38
CA LYS A 242 -1.19 21.13 -7.49
C LYS A 242 -2.53 21.72 -7.03
N ILE A 243 -3.10 21.19 -5.95
CA ILE A 243 -4.34 21.69 -5.34
C ILE A 243 -4.16 23.13 -4.88
N GLN A 244 -3.05 23.43 -4.22
CA GLN A 244 -2.76 24.77 -3.73
C GLN A 244 -2.62 25.77 -4.88
N GLU A 245 -1.92 25.42 -5.97
CA GLU A 245 -1.86 26.24 -7.19
C GLU A 245 -3.27 26.49 -7.76
N LEU A 246 -4.09 25.45 -7.87
CA LEU A 246 -5.45 25.56 -8.42
C LEU A 246 -6.38 26.37 -7.50
N TRP A 247 -6.27 26.23 -6.19
CA TRP A 247 -7.03 27.04 -5.22
C TRP A 247 -6.72 28.52 -5.36
N GLU A 248 -5.44 28.88 -5.55
CA GLU A 248 -5.01 30.26 -5.78
C GLU A 248 -5.50 30.78 -7.14
N ARG A 249 -5.35 30.00 -8.22
CA ARG A 249 -5.76 30.42 -9.57
C ARG A 249 -7.27 30.54 -9.75
N LEU A 250 -8.03 29.62 -9.16
CA LEU A 250 -9.50 29.59 -9.23
C LEU A 250 -10.18 30.40 -8.13
N GLN A 251 -9.40 30.98 -7.20
CA GLN A 251 -9.90 31.76 -6.06
C GLN A 251 -10.94 30.99 -5.23
N VAL A 252 -10.64 29.71 -4.94
CA VAL A 252 -11.53 28.83 -4.17
C VAL A 252 -11.72 29.39 -2.74
N PRO A 253 -12.97 29.51 -2.24
CA PRO A 253 -13.25 30.05 -0.90
C PRO A 253 -12.57 29.28 0.23
N GLN A 254 -12.24 29.97 1.33
CA GLN A 254 -11.55 29.35 2.47
C GLN A 254 -12.36 28.20 3.10
N GLU A 255 -13.70 28.30 3.13
CA GLU A 255 -14.59 27.27 3.67
C GLU A 255 -14.42 25.92 2.96
N GLU A 256 -14.24 25.92 1.62
CA GLU A 256 -13.96 24.70 0.86
C GLU A 256 -12.55 24.16 1.14
N ARG A 257 -11.56 25.04 1.34
CA ARG A 257 -10.19 24.65 1.67
C ARG A 257 -10.11 24.01 3.05
N ASP A 258 -10.82 24.56 4.02
CA ASP A 258 -10.87 24.07 5.40
C ASP A 258 -11.43 22.63 5.45
N GLY A 259 -12.40 22.32 4.58
CA GLY A 259 -12.93 20.97 4.42
C GLY A 259 -11.90 19.91 4.00
N MET A 260 -10.78 20.31 3.37
CA MET A 260 -9.71 19.42 2.93
C MET A 260 -8.51 19.36 3.90
N SER A 261 -8.55 20.06 5.03
CA SER A 261 -7.41 20.25 5.94
C SER A 261 -6.78 18.93 6.43
N GLU A 262 -7.59 17.91 6.75
CA GLU A 262 -7.11 16.59 7.19
C GLU A 262 -6.21 15.92 6.12
N HIS A 263 -6.66 15.95 4.86
CA HIS A 263 -5.99 15.33 3.73
C HIS A 263 -4.72 16.12 3.30
N MET A 264 -4.65 17.41 3.63
CA MET A 264 -3.48 18.24 3.39
C MET A 264 -2.32 17.97 4.38
N ALA A 265 -2.57 17.22 5.46
CA ALA A 265 -1.54 16.90 6.47
C ALA A 265 -1.10 15.42 6.46
N GLN A 266 -1.99 14.49 6.09
CA GLN A 266 -1.76 13.06 6.20
C GLN A 266 -1.69 12.38 4.82
N SER A 267 -0.97 11.25 4.73
CA SER A 267 -0.68 10.55 3.45
C SER A 267 -1.13 9.08 3.41
N ARG A 268 -2.13 8.73 4.24
CA ARG A 268 -2.82 7.44 4.15
C ARG A 268 -3.57 7.29 2.82
N THR A 269 -3.96 6.06 2.49
CA THR A 269 -4.69 5.72 1.26
C THR A 269 -5.95 6.57 1.08
N LYS A 270 -6.75 6.73 2.15
CA LYS A 270 -7.95 7.59 2.13
C LYS A 270 -7.65 9.05 1.76
N ASN A 271 -6.48 9.56 2.14
CA ASN A 271 -6.09 10.94 1.86
C ASN A 271 -5.61 11.08 0.42
N MET A 272 -4.86 10.10 -0.08
CA MET A 272 -4.45 10.06 -1.49
C MET A 272 -5.66 10.07 -2.42
N ASP A 273 -6.68 9.25 -2.13
CA ASP A 273 -7.93 9.21 -2.91
C ASP A 273 -8.67 10.56 -2.87
N ALA A 274 -8.76 11.17 -1.69
CA ALA A 274 -9.39 12.49 -1.53
C ALA A 274 -8.63 13.61 -2.27
N LEU A 275 -7.30 13.62 -2.20
CA LEU A 275 -6.44 14.57 -2.92
C LEU A 275 -6.59 14.39 -4.44
N GLN A 276 -6.65 13.14 -4.93
CA GLN A 276 -6.86 12.86 -6.33
C GLN A 276 -8.25 13.32 -6.81
N ALA A 277 -9.29 13.07 -6.01
CA ALA A 277 -10.64 13.52 -6.28
C ALA A 277 -10.73 15.06 -6.35
N GLU A 278 -10.10 15.75 -5.40
CA GLU A 278 -10.07 17.21 -5.38
C GLU A 278 -9.30 17.79 -6.56
N CYS A 279 -8.16 17.21 -6.94
CA CYS A 279 -7.45 17.58 -8.17
C CYS A 279 -8.35 17.48 -9.41
N ARG A 280 -9.12 16.41 -9.54
CA ARG A 280 -10.05 16.21 -10.67
C ARG A 280 -11.17 17.24 -10.64
N ARG A 281 -11.76 17.50 -9.47
CA ARG A 281 -12.82 18.49 -9.28
C ARG A 281 -12.34 19.89 -9.68
N LEU A 282 -11.16 20.30 -9.23
CA LEU A 282 -10.58 21.62 -9.54
C LEU A 282 -10.23 21.75 -11.03
N GLU A 283 -9.71 20.69 -11.66
CA GLU A 283 -9.44 20.70 -13.10
C GLU A 283 -10.73 20.83 -13.93
N GLN A 284 -11.81 20.14 -13.53
CA GLN A 284 -13.13 20.30 -14.13
C GLN A 284 -13.69 21.70 -13.93
N LEU A 285 -13.51 22.28 -12.74
CA LEU A 285 -13.94 23.65 -12.45
C LEU A 285 -13.18 24.66 -13.33
N LYS A 286 -11.89 24.45 -13.55
CA LYS A 286 -11.08 25.25 -14.48
C LYS A 286 -11.64 25.21 -15.91
N ILE A 287 -11.88 24.01 -16.43
CA ILE A 287 -12.47 23.81 -17.78
C ILE A 287 -13.85 24.49 -17.87
N LYS A 288 -14.70 24.30 -16.86
CA LYS A 288 -16.04 24.90 -16.83
C LYS A 288 -15.99 26.44 -16.81
N ASN A 289 -15.10 27.02 -16.01
CA ASN A 289 -14.91 28.48 -15.97
C ASN A 289 -14.45 29.01 -17.32
N MET A 290 -13.50 28.34 -17.97
CA MET A 290 -13.02 28.72 -19.30
C MET A 290 -14.13 28.58 -20.35
N SER A 291 -14.92 27.51 -20.31
CA SER A 291 -16.08 27.33 -21.20
C SER A 291 -17.06 28.48 -21.09
N ASN A 292 -17.43 28.88 -19.86
CA ASN A 292 -18.32 30.02 -19.66
C ASN A 292 -17.77 31.32 -20.25
N VAL A 293 -16.46 31.57 -20.12
CA VAL A 293 -15.82 32.78 -20.67
C VAL A 293 -15.74 32.71 -22.20
N VAL A 294 -15.37 31.56 -22.76
CA VAL A 294 -15.31 31.37 -24.22
C VAL A 294 -16.70 31.54 -24.84
N GLU A 295 -17.74 30.95 -24.25
CA GLU A 295 -19.12 31.10 -24.74
C GLU A 295 -19.62 32.55 -24.66
N ALA A 296 -19.27 33.28 -23.60
CA ALA A 296 -19.56 34.71 -23.52
C ALA A 296 -18.84 35.49 -24.64
N ILE A 297 -17.58 35.19 -24.91
CA ILE A 297 -16.82 35.80 -26.00
C ILE A 297 -17.43 35.42 -27.37
N ARG A 298 -17.81 34.16 -27.58
CA ARG A 298 -18.47 33.70 -28.82
C ARG A 298 -19.76 34.46 -29.08
N ALA A 299 -20.57 34.68 -28.05
CA ALA A 299 -21.78 35.50 -28.16
C ALA A 299 -21.46 36.95 -28.56
N GLU A 300 -20.42 37.55 -28.00
CA GLU A 300 -19.96 38.90 -28.40
C GLU A 300 -19.42 38.93 -29.85
N VAL A 301 -18.63 37.92 -30.24
CA VAL A 301 -18.11 37.77 -31.61
C VAL A 301 -19.26 37.63 -32.60
N ALA A 302 -20.27 36.81 -32.31
CA ALA A 302 -21.45 36.64 -33.15
C ALA A 302 -22.20 37.96 -33.36
N LEU A 303 -22.37 38.76 -32.30
CA LEU A 303 -22.99 40.08 -32.38
C LEU A 303 -22.16 41.05 -33.25
N LEU A 304 -20.83 41.03 -33.12
CA LEU A 304 -19.96 41.86 -33.95
C LEU A 304 -19.95 41.40 -35.42
N TRP A 305 -19.98 40.10 -35.69
CA TRP A 305 -20.15 39.58 -37.04
C TRP A 305 -21.44 40.06 -37.69
N GLU A 306 -22.55 40.14 -36.95
CA GLU A 306 -23.79 40.72 -37.44
C GLU A 306 -23.66 42.22 -37.70
N ARG A 307 -23.10 42.99 -36.75
CA ARG A 307 -22.92 44.45 -36.89
C ARG A 307 -21.96 44.86 -38.00
N CYS A 308 -20.97 44.01 -38.29
CA CYS A 308 -20.01 44.20 -39.39
C CYS A 308 -20.46 43.55 -40.70
N PHE A 309 -21.65 42.92 -40.74
CA PHE A 309 -22.21 42.23 -41.91
C PHE A 309 -21.32 41.11 -42.50
N TYR A 310 -20.63 40.35 -41.62
CA TYR A 310 -19.78 39.23 -42.03
C TYR A 310 -20.60 38.14 -42.73
N SER A 311 -20.08 37.66 -43.87
CA SER A 311 -20.65 36.52 -44.62
C SER A 311 -20.45 35.20 -43.87
N LEU A 312 -21.21 34.17 -44.26
CA LEU A 312 -21.06 32.83 -43.67
C LEU A 312 -19.64 32.28 -43.83
N GLU A 313 -19.02 32.46 -44.99
CA GLU A 313 -17.63 32.03 -45.26
C GLU A 313 -16.62 32.73 -44.34
N GLN A 314 -16.78 34.04 -44.10
CA GLN A 314 -15.91 34.79 -43.20
C GLN A 314 -16.06 34.32 -41.74
N ARG A 315 -17.27 34.01 -41.30
CA ARG A 315 -17.52 33.44 -39.96
C ARG A 315 -16.90 32.04 -39.82
N GLN A 316 -17.01 31.21 -40.87
CA GLN A 316 -16.45 29.86 -40.89
C GLN A 316 -14.91 29.84 -40.94
N ALA A 317 -14.27 30.92 -41.42
CA ALA A 317 -12.82 31.04 -41.45
C ALA A 317 -12.19 31.02 -40.04
N PHE A 318 -12.91 31.50 -39.01
CA PHE A 318 -12.47 31.38 -37.61
C PHE A 318 -12.89 30.01 -37.05
N THR A 319 -12.14 28.97 -37.44
CA THR A 319 -12.40 27.57 -37.03
C THR A 319 -12.47 27.33 -35.51
N PRO A 320 -11.71 28.03 -34.63
CA PRO A 320 -11.81 27.83 -33.18
C PRO A 320 -13.19 28.11 -32.58
N TYR A 321 -14.05 28.87 -33.28
CA TYR A 321 -15.42 29.16 -32.85
C TYR A 321 -16.28 27.91 -32.65
N TYR A 322 -16.01 26.82 -33.38
CA TYR A 322 -16.83 25.61 -33.36
C TYR A 322 -16.21 24.45 -32.56
N GLY A 323 -15.07 24.67 -31.91
CA GLY A 323 -14.41 23.64 -31.11
C GLY A 323 -15.00 23.51 -29.69
N ASP A 324 -15.03 22.31 -29.14
CA ASP A 324 -15.50 22.06 -27.76
C ASP A 324 -14.35 21.84 -26.74
N ASP A 325 -13.10 21.94 -27.21
CA ASP A 325 -11.89 21.74 -26.40
C ASP A 325 -11.48 23.04 -25.68
N TYR A 326 -12.04 23.28 -24.50
CA TYR A 326 -11.77 24.48 -23.72
C TYR A 326 -10.36 24.48 -23.09
N THR A 327 -9.38 24.96 -23.85
CA THR A 327 -7.98 25.16 -23.44
C THR A 327 -7.64 26.64 -23.29
N GLU A 328 -6.55 26.94 -22.57
CA GLU A 328 -6.11 28.32 -22.36
C GLU A 328 -5.73 28.99 -23.70
N GLU A 329 -5.17 28.19 -24.62
CA GLU A 329 -4.91 28.59 -25.99
C GLU A 329 -6.20 28.94 -26.75
N MET A 330 -7.25 28.11 -26.65
CA MET A 330 -8.56 28.40 -27.25
C MET A 330 -9.11 29.73 -26.72
N LEU A 331 -9.05 29.96 -25.41
CA LEU A 331 -9.52 31.21 -24.80
C LEU A 331 -8.74 32.42 -25.35
N ASN A 332 -7.41 32.31 -25.45
CA ASN A 332 -6.57 33.39 -25.99
C ASN A 332 -6.90 33.70 -27.46
N LEU A 333 -7.13 32.69 -28.29
CA LEU A 333 -7.55 32.88 -29.68
C LEU A 333 -8.89 33.63 -29.78
N HIS A 334 -9.87 33.28 -28.95
CA HIS A 334 -11.17 33.97 -28.91
C HIS A 334 -11.03 35.42 -28.43
N GLN A 335 -10.18 35.68 -27.44
CA GLN A 335 -9.91 37.03 -26.94
C GLN A 335 -9.23 37.90 -28.00
N GLU A 336 -8.28 37.36 -28.76
CA GLU A 336 -7.61 38.07 -29.85
C GLU A 336 -8.59 38.39 -30.98
N GLU A 337 -9.40 37.41 -31.40
CA GLU A 337 -10.40 37.61 -32.44
C GLU A 337 -11.42 38.68 -32.02
N LEU A 338 -11.93 38.60 -30.79
CA LEU A 338 -12.83 39.62 -30.25
C LEU A 338 -12.19 41.01 -30.25
N ARG A 339 -10.90 41.11 -29.87
CA ARG A 339 -10.18 42.39 -29.86
C ARG A 339 -10.00 42.95 -31.28
N SER A 340 -9.63 42.08 -32.23
CA SER A 340 -9.50 42.43 -33.65
C SER A 340 -10.82 42.92 -34.23
N LEU A 341 -11.92 42.20 -33.98
CA LEU A 341 -13.25 42.58 -34.44
C LEU A 341 -13.74 43.89 -33.81
N LYS A 342 -13.55 44.07 -32.50
CA LYS A 342 -13.92 45.32 -31.81
C LYS A 342 -13.17 46.49 -32.41
N LYS A 343 -11.87 46.35 -32.63
CA LYS A 343 -11.06 47.37 -33.29
C LYS A 343 -11.56 47.66 -34.71
N HIS A 344 -11.79 46.61 -35.51
CA HIS A 344 -12.30 46.75 -36.87
C HIS A 344 -13.66 47.46 -36.91
N TYR A 345 -14.55 47.14 -35.97
CA TYR A 345 -15.85 47.79 -35.85
C TYR A 345 -15.72 49.26 -35.48
N GLU A 346 -14.91 49.60 -34.47
CA GLU A 346 -14.75 51.00 -34.03
C GLU A 346 -14.05 51.86 -35.08
N ASP A 347 -13.01 51.35 -35.74
CA ASP A 347 -12.29 52.06 -36.80
C ASP A 347 -13.21 52.42 -37.99
N HIS A 348 -14.26 51.61 -38.24
CA HIS A 348 -15.18 51.79 -39.37
C HIS A 348 -16.64 51.96 -38.94
N ARG A 349 -16.85 52.43 -37.71
CA ARG A 349 -18.16 52.45 -37.08
C ARG A 349 -19.19 53.27 -37.84
N GLU A 350 -18.80 54.45 -38.31
CA GLU A 350 -19.69 55.36 -39.05
C GLU A 350 -20.21 54.72 -40.34
N LEU A 351 -19.36 53.93 -41.01
CA LEU A 351 -19.71 53.20 -42.23
C LEU A 351 -20.75 52.12 -41.93
N PHE A 352 -20.51 51.25 -40.94
CA PHE A 352 -21.46 50.19 -40.56
C PHE A 352 -22.79 50.74 -40.03
N GLU A 353 -22.77 51.79 -39.19
CA GLU A 353 -23.98 52.48 -38.75
C GLU A 353 -24.68 53.18 -39.92
N GLY A 354 -23.93 53.68 -40.91
CA GLY A 354 -24.48 54.24 -42.14
C GLY A 354 -25.22 53.21 -42.99
N VAL A 355 -24.64 52.02 -43.18
CA VAL A 355 -25.27 50.88 -43.88
C VAL A 355 -26.55 50.45 -43.15
N THR A 356 -26.49 50.30 -41.83
CA THR A 356 -27.66 49.96 -41.00
C THR A 356 -28.77 50.99 -41.15
N ARG A 357 -28.43 52.29 -41.02
CA ARG A 357 -29.37 53.40 -41.21
C ARG A 357 -29.99 53.40 -42.60
N TRP A 358 -29.23 53.06 -43.63
CA TRP A 358 -29.77 52.95 -44.99
C TRP A 358 -30.76 51.79 -45.07
N GLN A 359 -30.44 50.62 -44.54
CA GLN A 359 -31.31 49.44 -44.55
C GLN A 359 -32.62 49.69 -43.78
N ASP A 360 -32.56 50.34 -42.62
CA ASP A 360 -33.74 50.75 -41.84
C ASP A 360 -34.58 51.78 -42.59
N SER A 361 -33.93 52.79 -43.16
CA SER A 361 -34.59 53.85 -43.94
C SER A 361 -35.25 53.29 -45.20
N TRP A 362 -34.61 52.34 -45.87
CA TRP A 362 -35.11 51.65 -47.05
C TRP A 362 -36.30 50.76 -46.71
N THR A 363 -36.21 49.99 -45.63
CA THR A 363 -37.31 49.14 -45.14
C THR A 363 -38.53 49.99 -44.77
N LEU A 364 -38.33 51.08 -44.03
CA LEU A 364 -39.39 52.02 -43.70
C LEU A 364 -39.98 52.67 -44.94
N PHE A 365 -39.14 53.05 -45.91
CA PHE A 365 -39.59 53.60 -47.19
C PHE A 365 -40.47 52.61 -47.98
N LEU A 366 -40.06 51.34 -48.07
CA LEU A 366 -40.88 50.28 -48.70
C LEU A 366 -42.21 50.05 -47.96
N GLN A 367 -42.21 50.10 -46.62
CA GLN A 367 -43.44 50.00 -45.83
C GLN A 367 -44.39 51.18 -46.13
N LEU A 368 -43.86 52.40 -46.26
CA LEU A 368 -44.65 53.58 -46.62
C LEU A 368 -45.13 53.53 -48.08
N GLU A 369 -44.34 52.99 -49.00
CA GLU A 369 -44.75 52.74 -50.39
C GLU A 369 -45.93 51.75 -50.47
N LYS A 370 -45.83 50.60 -49.77
CA LYS A 370 -46.93 49.62 -49.69
C LYS A 370 -48.19 50.21 -49.04
N LYS A 371 -48.04 51.01 -47.98
CA LYS A 371 -49.17 51.71 -47.36
C LYS A 371 -49.79 52.76 -48.27
N ALA A 372 -48.99 53.39 -49.15
CA ALA A 372 -49.48 54.39 -50.10
C ALA A 372 -50.27 53.78 -51.27
N THR A 373 -50.00 52.52 -51.62
CA THR A 373 -50.70 51.79 -52.68
C THR A 373 -51.96 51.05 -52.20
N ASP A 374 -52.19 50.95 -50.89
CA ASP A 374 -53.37 50.33 -50.28
C ASP A 374 -54.65 51.18 -50.45
N PRO A 375 -55.71 50.68 -51.12
CA PRO A 375 -56.99 51.39 -51.28
C PRO A 375 -57.73 51.70 -49.98
N SER A 376 -57.48 50.95 -48.90
CA SER A 376 -58.11 51.13 -47.59
C SER A 376 -57.54 52.29 -46.76
N ARG A 377 -56.46 52.91 -47.26
CA ARG A 377 -55.68 53.99 -46.62
C ARG A 377 -56.49 55.24 -46.27
N PHE A 378 -57.60 55.50 -46.99
CA PHE A 378 -58.45 56.68 -46.79
C PHE A 378 -59.34 56.63 -45.53
N ASN A 379 -59.39 55.50 -44.81
CA ASN A 379 -60.18 55.37 -43.58
C ASN A 379 -59.50 55.96 -42.32
N ASN A 380 -58.32 56.56 -42.44
CA ASN A 380 -57.57 57.13 -41.33
C ASN A 380 -57.92 58.62 -41.08
N ARG A 381 -58.73 58.91 -40.05
CA ARG A 381 -58.98 60.28 -39.55
C ARG A 381 -57.74 60.78 -38.77
N GLY A 382 -57.32 62.04 -39.01
CA GLY A 382 -56.35 62.73 -38.14
C GLY A 382 -55.00 63.17 -38.74
N GLY A 383 -54.90 63.37 -40.07
CA GLY A 383 -53.70 63.96 -40.69
C GLY A 383 -52.47 63.04 -40.78
N ASN A 384 -52.63 61.75 -40.48
CA ASN A 384 -51.56 60.75 -40.56
C ASN A 384 -51.08 60.54 -42.01
N LEU A 385 -52.00 60.60 -42.98
CA LEU A 385 -51.71 60.51 -44.41
C LEU A 385 -50.66 61.53 -44.88
N LEU A 386 -50.80 62.77 -44.41
CA LEU A 386 -49.89 63.86 -44.75
C LEU A 386 -48.53 63.70 -44.06
N LYS A 387 -48.51 63.13 -42.84
CA LYS A 387 -47.27 62.81 -42.13
C LYS A 387 -46.51 61.68 -42.83
N GLU A 388 -47.19 60.61 -43.22
CA GLU A 388 -46.63 59.50 -43.99
C GLU A 388 -46.08 59.99 -45.34
N GLU A 389 -46.83 60.80 -46.08
CA GLU A 389 -46.39 61.33 -47.38
C GLU A 389 -45.19 62.28 -47.22
N LYS A 390 -45.20 63.11 -46.16
CA LYS A 390 -44.08 63.98 -45.83
C LYS A 390 -42.83 63.17 -45.46
N GLN A 391 -42.98 62.15 -44.61
CA GLN A 391 -41.89 61.25 -44.22
C GLN A 391 -41.35 60.46 -45.41
N ARG A 392 -42.23 59.98 -46.30
CA ARG A 392 -41.85 59.33 -47.56
C ARG A 392 -41.08 60.28 -48.47
N ALA A 393 -41.56 61.50 -48.69
CA ALA A 393 -40.88 62.49 -49.51
C ALA A 393 -39.54 62.93 -48.91
N GLU A 394 -39.42 62.92 -47.58
CA GLU A 394 -38.17 63.14 -46.86
C GLU A 394 -37.19 61.98 -47.05
N LEU A 395 -37.65 60.73 -46.87
CA LEU A 395 -36.86 59.51 -47.12
C LEU A 395 -36.42 59.40 -48.59
N GLN A 396 -37.28 59.73 -49.54
CA GLN A 396 -36.96 59.75 -50.97
C GLN A 396 -35.87 60.77 -51.32
N LYS A 397 -35.70 61.81 -50.49
CA LYS A 397 -34.62 62.81 -50.63
C LYS A 397 -33.39 62.48 -49.80
N SER A 398 -33.55 61.83 -48.64
CA SER A 398 -32.45 61.52 -47.72
C SER A 398 -31.72 60.23 -48.10
N LEU A 399 -32.42 59.22 -48.65
CA LEU A 399 -31.82 57.96 -49.11
C LEU A 399 -30.73 58.20 -50.17
N PRO A 400 -30.95 58.93 -51.28
CA PRO A 400 -29.87 59.21 -52.25
C PRO A 400 -28.71 60.02 -51.66
N LYS A 401 -28.96 60.87 -50.66
CA LYS A 401 -27.91 61.63 -49.97
C LYS A 401 -27.06 60.71 -49.09
N LEU A 402 -27.70 59.79 -48.38
CA LEU A 402 -27.05 58.79 -47.56
C LEU A 402 -26.24 57.82 -48.45
N GLU A 403 -26.81 57.37 -49.57
CA GLU A 403 -26.11 56.52 -50.56
C GLU A 403 -24.86 57.20 -51.13
N LYS A 404 -24.95 58.49 -51.47
CA LYS A 404 -23.78 59.25 -51.95
C LYS A 404 -22.70 59.36 -50.87
N SER A 405 -23.10 59.62 -49.62
CA SER A 405 -22.17 59.66 -48.48
C SER A 405 -21.52 58.31 -48.23
N LEU A 406 -22.31 57.23 -48.25
CA LEU A 406 -21.83 55.87 -48.07
C LEU A 406 -20.92 55.45 -49.21
N LYS A 407 -21.23 55.84 -50.45
CA LYS A 407 -20.34 55.59 -51.58
C LYS A 407 -18.96 56.20 -51.35
N THR A 408 -18.87 57.45 -50.92
CA THR A 408 -17.58 58.08 -50.63
C THR A 408 -16.84 57.37 -49.48
N GLN A 409 -17.54 56.97 -48.42
CA GLN A 409 -16.94 56.23 -47.30
C GLN A 409 -16.48 54.82 -47.71
N ILE A 410 -17.24 54.13 -48.56
CA ILE A 410 -16.89 52.80 -49.11
C ILE A 410 -15.69 52.92 -50.04
N ASP A 411 -15.67 53.89 -50.96
CA ASP A 411 -14.55 54.07 -51.89
C ASP A 411 -13.23 54.31 -51.12
N LEU A 412 -13.26 55.15 -50.06
CA LEU A 412 -12.10 55.36 -49.17
C LEU A 412 -11.72 54.08 -48.41
N TRP A 413 -12.70 53.33 -47.92
CA TRP A 413 -12.46 52.07 -47.21
C TRP A 413 -11.84 51.00 -48.11
N GLU A 414 -12.31 50.85 -49.35
CA GLU A 414 -11.77 49.90 -50.33
C GLU A 414 -10.33 50.25 -50.70
N GLU A 415 -9.99 51.55 -50.77
CA GLU A 415 -8.62 52.04 -50.97
C GLU A 415 -7.71 51.75 -49.76
N GLU A 416 -8.19 51.95 -48.53
CA GLU A 416 -7.42 51.72 -47.30
C GLU A 416 -7.23 50.23 -46.97
N GLN A 417 -8.26 49.41 -47.20
CA GLN A 417 -8.27 47.99 -46.83
C GLN A 417 -7.86 47.06 -47.98
N TYR A 418 -7.66 47.59 -49.19
CA TYR A 418 -7.30 46.85 -50.41
C TYR A 418 -8.21 45.64 -50.70
N ARG A 419 -9.49 45.76 -50.36
CA ARG A 419 -10.52 44.72 -50.55
C ARG A 419 -11.88 45.35 -50.82
N GLU A 420 -12.76 44.62 -51.50
CA GLU A 420 -14.13 45.08 -51.77
C GLU A 420 -14.98 45.10 -50.50
N PHE A 421 -15.85 46.10 -50.36
CA PHE A 421 -16.76 46.20 -49.23
C PHE A 421 -18.01 45.33 -49.47
N LEU A 422 -18.05 44.19 -48.78
CA LEU A 422 -19.12 43.22 -48.87
C LEU A 422 -20.03 43.29 -47.65
N VAL A 423 -21.33 43.29 -47.88
CA VAL A 423 -22.38 43.17 -46.86
C VAL A 423 -23.06 41.82 -47.08
N ASN A 424 -22.92 40.90 -46.12
CA ASN A 424 -23.41 39.51 -46.23
C ASN A 424 -22.94 38.78 -47.51
N GLY A 425 -21.76 39.13 -48.02
CA GLY A 425 -21.18 38.52 -49.22
C GLY A 425 -21.52 39.20 -50.56
N GLN A 426 -22.32 40.27 -50.56
CA GLN A 426 -22.63 41.06 -51.77
C GLN A 426 -22.09 42.48 -51.65
N ARG A 427 -21.64 43.09 -52.75
CA ARG A 427 -21.22 44.49 -52.78
C ARG A 427 -22.41 45.40 -52.46
N PHE A 428 -22.31 46.19 -51.40
CA PHE A 428 -23.44 46.97 -50.87
C PHE A 428 -24.06 47.91 -51.92
N LEU A 429 -23.24 48.66 -52.66
CA LEU A 429 -23.74 49.60 -53.67
C LEU A 429 -24.47 48.90 -54.83
N GLN A 430 -24.06 47.69 -55.18
CA GLN A 430 -24.76 46.89 -56.18
C GLN A 430 -26.12 46.44 -55.64
N TYR A 431 -26.17 45.94 -54.41
CA TYR A 431 -27.43 45.59 -53.75
C TYR A 431 -28.38 46.79 -53.68
N VAL A 432 -27.92 47.98 -53.28
CA VAL A 432 -28.71 49.22 -53.26
C VAL A 432 -29.32 49.51 -54.64
N GLN A 433 -28.52 49.39 -55.71
CA GLN A 433 -28.99 49.63 -57.07
C GLN A 433 -30.04 48.60 -57.50
N GLU A 434 -29.82 47.32 -57.20
CA GLU A 434 -30.77 46.24 -57.47
C GLU A 434 -32.10 46.47 -56.74
N GLN A 435 -32.08 46.92 -55.47
CA GLN A 435 -33.28 47.25 -54.71
C GLN A 435 -34.09 48.40 -55.33
N TRP A 436 -33.42 49.47 -55.80
CA TRP A 436 -34.09 50.56 -56.51
C TRP A 436 -34.69 50.10 -57.84
N GLU A 437 -33.99 49.26 -58.59
CA GLU A 437 -34.48 48.73 -59.87
C GLU A 437 -35.68 47.81 -59.66
N LEU A 438 -35.68 46.97 -58.61
CA LEU A 438 -36.83 46.15 -58.22
C LEU A 438 -38.05 47.00 -57.89
N LEU A 439 -37.89 48.06 -57.09
CA LEU A 439 -38.99 48.98 -56.77
C LEU A 439 -39.51 49.68 -58.04
N ARG A 440 -38.62 50.05 -58.96
CA ARG A 440 -39.01 50.66 -60.24
C ARG A 440 -39.82 49.69 -61.08
N LEU A 441 -39.36 48.46 -61.23
CA LEU A 441 -40.08 47.41 -61.97
C LEU A 441 -41.43 47.09 -61.32
N GLU A 442 -41.52 47.04 -60.00
CA GLU A 442 -42.77 46.87 -59.27
C GLU A 442 -43.76 48.01 -59.56
N LYS A 443 -43.29 49.26 -59.52
CA LYS A 443 -44.12 50.43 -59.86
C LYS A 443 -44.54 50.44 -61.33
N GLU A 444 -43.67 50.00 -62.24
CA GLU A 444 -43.99 49.84 -63.66
C GLU A 444 -45.05 48.74 -63.87
N ARG A 445 -44.96 47.62 -63.13
CA ARG A 445 -45.97 46.55 -63.12
C ARG A 445 -47.31 47.03 -62.57
N GLU A 446 -47.34 47.66 -61.39
CA GLU A 446 -48.56 48.25 -60.83
C GLU A 446 -49.20 49.28 -61.77
N LYS A 447 -48.37 50.08 -62.46
CA LYS A 447 -48.87 51.04 -63.45
C LYS A 447 -49.47 50.34 -64.66
N ASN A 448 -48.84 49.30 -65.18
CA ASN A 448 -49.36 48.52 -66.31
C ASN A 448 -50.68 47.81 -65.94
N GLU A 449 -50.80 47.29 -64.72
CA GLU A 449 -52.04 46.71 -64.17
C GLU A 449 -53.14 47.76 -63.99
N ARG A 450 -52.80 49.00 -63.60
CA ARG A 450 -53.76 50.12 -63.51
C ARG A 450 -54.17 50.70 -64.86
N THR A 451 -53.34 50.58 -65.89
CA THR A 451 -53.63 51.10 -67.24
C THR A 451 -54.41 50.09 -68.09
N ASN A 452 -54.28 48.79 -67.78
CA ASN A 452 -55.07 47.71 -68.37
C ASN A 452 -56.15 47.22 -67.38
N GLY A 453 -57.25 47.96 -67.26
CA GLY A 453 -58.49 47.46 -66.61
C GLY A 453 -59.16 46.32 -67.41
N PRO A 454 -60.08 45.54 -66.81
CA PRO A 454 -60.32 44.15 -67.15
C PRO A 454 -61.01 43.98 -68.51
N VAL A 455 -60.36 43.29 -69.45
CA VAL A 455 -61.07 42.70 -70.60
C VAL A 455 -61.53 41.32 -70.20
N SER A 456 -62.83 41.20 -69.91
CA SER A 456 -63.52 39.91 -70.04
C SER A 456 -63.61 39.57 -71.53
N MET A 457 -62.96 38.49 -71.97
CA MET A 457 -63.49 37.69 -73.07
C MET A 457 -64.06 36.40 -72.49
N ILE A 458 -65.39 36.30 -72.60
CA ILE A 458 -66.23 35.17 -72.23
C ILE A 458 -66.24 34.17 -73.40
N LEU A 459 -65.85 32.92 -73.11
CA LEU A 459 -66.29 31.59 -73.63
C LEU A 459 -66.19 31.33 -75.17
N ASP A 460 -65.91 30.13 -75.68
CA ASP A 460 -66.12 28.78 -75.14
C ASP A 460 -65.32 27.67 -75.89
N GLU A 461 -65.01 26.60 -75.16
CA GLU A 461 -64.90 25.16 -75.51
C GLU A 461 -64.21 24.63 -76.79
N THR A 462 -63.10 23.86 -76.64
CA THR A 462 -63.05 22.37 -76.70
C THR A 462 -61.63 21.78 -76.96
N ASN A 463 -61.19 20.91 -76.04
CA ASN A 463 -60.32 19.71 -76.13
C ASN A 463 -59.02 19.63 -76.98
N GLY A 464 -57.88 19.78 -76.26
CA GLY A 464 -56.70 18.88 -76.20
C GLY A 464 -55.66 18.86 -77.34
N PRO A 465 -54.43 18.31 -77.17
CA PRO A 465 -53.77 17.82 -75.95
C PRO A 465 -52.24 18.13 -75.82
N VAL A 466 -51.66 17.73 -74.67
CA VAL A 466 -50.24 17.35 -74.35
C VAL A 466 -49.14 18.41 -74.07
N SER A 467 -48.44 18.13 -72.94
CA SER A 467 -47.03 18.36 -72.55
C SER A 467 -46.55 19.60 -71.76
N MET A 468 -46.30 19.31 -70.47
CA MET A 468 -45.28 19.77 -69.49
C MET A 468 -45.16 21.25 -69.06
N PRO A 469 -45.07 21.46 -67.74
CA PRO A 469 -44.27 22.56 -67.19
C PRO A 469 -43.24 22.10 -66.14
N LEU A 470 -42.09 22.77 -66.16
CA LEU A 470 -41.25 23.03 -64.99
C LEU A 470 -41.94 24.16 -64.21
N ASP A 471 -41.95 24.08 -62.88
CA ASP A 471 -42.17 25.29 -62.09
C ASP A 471 -41.43 25.26 -60.76
N GLU A 472 -40.90 26.43 -60.43
CA GLU A 472 -40.43 26.82 -59.11
C GLU A 472 -41.65 27.09 -58.21
N THR A 473 -41.48 27.02 -56.89
CA THR A 473 -41.68 28.16 -55.98
C THR A 473 -41.82 27.70 -54.54
N ASN A 474 -41.15 28.44 -53.66
CA ASN A 474 -41.42 28.46 -52.23
C ASN A 474 -42.52 29.49 -51.93
N GLY A 475 -43.40 29.12 -51.01
CA GLY A 475 -44.33 29.99 -50.29
C GLY A 475 -44.82 29.29 -49.02
N PRO A 476 -44.78 29.91 -47.82
CA PRO A 476 -44.95 29.23 -46.53
C PRO A 476 -46.31 29.49 -45.87
N VAL A 477 -46.78 28.58 -45.00
CA VAL A 477 -47.84 28.83 -43.99
C VAL A 477 -47.60 28.03 -42.70
N SER A 478 -48.00 28.66 -41.59
CA SER A 478 -47.80 28.45 -40.16
C SER A 478 -48.64 27.34 -39.48
N MET A 479 -48.08 26.81 -38.36
CA MET A 479 -48.73 26.40 -37.07
C MET A 479 -49.81 25.28 -37.04
N PRO A 480 -50.19 24.69 -35.86
CA PRO A 480 -49.50 24.38 -34.58
C PRO A 480 -49.75 22.90 -34.08
N LEU A 481 -49.28 22.57 -32.86
CA LEU A 481 -49.77 21.67 -31.77
C LEU A 481 -50.81 20.56 -32.14
N ASP A 482 -50.77 19.30 -31.68
CA ASP A 482 -50.53 18.78 -30.32
C ASP A 482 -50.51 17.23 -30.31
N GLU A 483 -50.04 16.63 -29.21
CA GLU A 483 -50.54 15.42 -28.54
C GLU A 483 -50.66 14.04 -29.27
N THR A 484 -49.84 13.06 -28.80
CA THR A 484 -50.25 11.86 -28.03
C THR A 484 -49.66 10.49 -28.44
N ASN A 485 -49.29 9.75 -27.36
CA ASN A 485 -49.34 8.29 -27.15
C ASN A 485 -48.22 7.35 -27.67
N GLY A 486 -47.67 6.56 -26.72
CA GLY A 486 -47.04 5.23 -26.94
C GLY A 486 -48.08 4.18 -27.41
N PRO A 487 -47.93 2.83 -27.26
CA PRO A 487 -47.04 2.03 -26.36
C PRO A 487 -46.46 0.68 -26.91
N VAL A 488 -45.48 0.08 -26.18
CA VAL A 488 -45.33 -1.33 -25.64
C VAL A 488 -45.19 -2.60 -26.56
N LEU A 489 -44.29 -3.54 -26.11
CA LEU A 489 -44.04 -5.01 -26.37
C LEU A 489 -43.17 -5.44 -27.57
N ASP A 490 -42.31 -6.49 -27.56
CA ASP A 490 -41.69 -7.45 -26.60
C ASP A 490 -40.61 -8.28 -27.38
N GLU A 491 -39.84 -9.11 -26.66
CA GLU A 491 -39.08 -10.33 -27.06
C GLU A 491 -37.52 -10.32 -27.14
N THR A 492 -36.92 -10.80 -26.04
CA THR A 492 -35.93 -11.91 -25.89
C THR A 492 -34.83 -12.18 -26.94
N ASN A 493 -33.54 -12.13 -26.53
CA ASN A 493 -32.61 -13.28 -26.40
C ASN A 493 -31.11 -12.91 -26.21
N GLY A 494 -30.52 -13.32 -25.06
CA GLY A 494 -29.12 -13.80 -24.86
C GLY A 494 -27.92 -12.84 -24.97
N PRO A 495 -26.72 -13.18 -24.42
CA PRO A 495 -26.28 -14.51 -23.96
C PRO A 495 -25.74 -14.62 -22.51
N VAL A 496 -26.06 -15.79 -21.94
CA VAL A 496 -25.36 -16.70 -21.02
C VAL A 496 -24.06 -16.23 -20.34
N SER A 497 -24.14 -16.19 -19.00
CA SER A 497 -23.05 -16.26 -18.01
C SER A 497 -22.71 -17.73 -17.72
N MET A 498 -21.42 -18.09 -17.73
CA MET A 498 -20.94 -19.40 -17.26
C MET A 498 -20.54 -19.32 -15.79
N MET A 499 -21.25 -20.09 -14.97
CA MET A 499 -20.78 -20.57 -13.68
C MET A 499 -19.95 -21.85 -13.88
N LEU A 500 -18.86 -21.99 -13.14
CA LEU A 500 -18.18 -23.26 -12.91
C LEU A 500 -17.99 -23.44 -11.40
N ASP A 501 -18.77 -24.35 -10.85
CA ASP A 501 -18.59 -25.12 -9.61
C ASP A 501 -19.12 -26.51 -10.01
N GLU A 502 -18.65 -27.68 -9.57
CA GLU A 502 -17.80 -28.05 -8.44
C GLU A 502 -17.48 -29.56 -8.59
N THR A 503 -16.55 -30.07 -7.78
CA THR A 503 -16.45 -31.45 -7.25
C THR A 503 -15.87 -32.60 -8.10
N ASN A 504 -14.73 -33.14 -7.63
CA ASN A 504 -14.61 -34.54 -7.18
C ASN A 504 -13.25 -34.79 -6.48
N GLY A 505 -13.25 -34.73 -5.15
CA GLY A 505 -12.52 -35.72 -4.31
C GLY A 505 -13.46 -36.91 -4.04
N PRO A 506 -13.09 -37.96 -3.25
CA PRO A 506 -12.10 -38.00 -2.17
C PRO A 506 -11.08 -39.17 -2.37
N VAL A 507 -10.04 -39.39 -1.56
CA VAL A 507 -10.06 -40.14 -0.29
C VAL A 507 -8.64 -40.12 0.32
N LEU A 508 -8.54 -39.49 1.50
CA LEU A 508 -7.88 -39.96 2.74
C LEU A 508 -6.80 -41.06 2.64
N ASP A 509 -5.59 -40.76 3.12
CA ASP A 509 -4.97 -41.61 4.14
C ASP A 509 -4.09 -40.77 5.10
N GLU A 510 -4.40 -40.88 6.38
CA GLU A 510 -3.62 -40.38 7.50
C GLU A 510 -2.58 -41.42 7.92
N THR A 511 -1.59 -40.97 8.71
CA THR A 511 -0.69 -41.76 9.57
C THR A 511 0.62 -42.26 8.96
N LYS A 512 1.74 -41.63 9.36
CA LYS A 512 2.82 -42.22 10.19
C LYS A 512 4.17 -41.47 10.04
N ARG A 513 4.57 -40.77 11.11
CA ARG A 513 5.85 -41.06 11.79
C ARG A 513 5.61 -42.30 12.67
N PRO A 514 6.55 -43.25 12.85
CA PRO A 514 7.77 -43.00 13.64
C PRO A 514 9.02 -43.83 13.24
N CYS A 515 10.08 -43.64 14.04
CA CYS A 515 11.23 -44.51 14.32
C CYS A 515 12.61 -44.05 13.83
N PHE A 516 13.28 -43.34 14.74
CA PHE A 516 14.62 -43.65 15.22
C PHE A 516 14.87 -45.16 15.35
N ASN A 517 15.90 -45.69 14.69
CA ASN A 517 16.98 -46.53 15.26
C ASN A 517 17.89 -47.07 14.15
N GLY A 518 19.19 -46.94 14.35
CA GLY A 518 20.19 -47.52 13.45
C GLY A 518 21.62 -47.19 13.87
N PHE A 519 22.06 -47.74 15.00
CA PHE A 519 23.46 -48.00 15.28
C PHE A 519 24.11 -48.69 14.08
N ARG A 520 25.15 -48.08 13.50
CA ARG A 520 26.43 -48.75 13.27
C ARG A 520 27.57 -47.75 13.13
#